data_AF-A0A9D8TAN5-F1
#
_entry.id   AF-A0A9D8TAN5-F1
#
_cell.length_a   1.000
_cell.length_b   1.000
_cell.length_c   1.000
_cell.angle_alpha   90.00
_cell.angle_beta   90.00
_cell.angle_gamma   90.00
#
_symmetry.space_group_name_H-M   'P 1'
#
loop_
_entity.id
_entity.type
_entity.pdbx_description
1 polymer ?
#
loop_
_entity_poly.entity_id
_entity_poly.type
_entity_poly.pdbx_seq_one_letter_code
_entity_poly.pdbx_strand_id
1 'polypeptide(L)'
;RPDVELSDETLSNLSVKLAVNHFYFDFANDYFRQHPSIASPSTFRITDEDYQAFTQFVLNKGVDYDLQSRKLMDRFKSMLQQEGLYDEVKDEFEALNAKLNSDLAAHLRLFREDITRFIESSIVLRYYYQKGEHEYMLRDDSFLEKAIELLQNKEKYLPILSVDNQQDK
;
A
#
# COMPACT_ATOMS: atom_id res chain seq x y z
N ARG A 1 -23.21 11.55 -5.85
CA ARG A 1 -22.48 10.47 -6.55
C ARG A 1 -21.53 11.14 -7.52
N PRO A 2 -20.27 10.70 -7.66
CA PRO A 2 -19.35 11.31 -8.64
C PRO A 2 -19.82 11.06 -10.07
N ASP A 3 -19.57 12.00 -10.98
CA ASP A 3 -19.96 11.91 -12.39
C ASP A 3 -19.12 10.88 -13.17
N VAL A 4 -17.90 10.60 -12.68
CA VAL A 4 -17.04 9.51 -13.13
C VAL A 4 -16.58 8.74 -11.90
N GLU A 5 -16.94 7.47 -11.81
CA GLU A 5 -16.46 6.58 -10.75
C GLU A 5 -15.09 6.01 -11.14
N LEU A 6 -14.13 6.19 -10.24
CA LEU A 6 -12.84 5.52 -10.26
C LEU A 6 -12.75 4.63 -9.02
N SER A 7 -12.09 3.48 -9.16
CA SER A 7 -11.83 2.61 -8.02
C SER A 7 -10.72 3.20 -7.17
N ASP A 8 -10.95 3.32 -5.87
CA ASP A 8 -9.89 3.63 -4.93
C ASP A 8 -8.89 2.46 -4.88
N GLU A 9 -7.60 2.80 -4.83
CA GLU A 9 -6.58 1.81 -4.56
C GLU A 9 -6.70 1.32 -3.11
N THR A 10 -6.88 0.02 -2.95
CA THR A 10 -6.95 -0.58 -1.61
C THR A 10 -5.53 -0.85 -1.12
N LEU A 11 -5.04 -0.01 -0.20
CA LEU A 11 -3.75 -0.19 0.43
C LEU A 11 -3.71 -1.47 1.27
N SER A 12 -2.61 -2.21 1.19
CA SER A 12 -2.41 -3.37 2.06
C SER A 12 -2.33 -2.96 3.55
N ASN A 13 -2.90 -3.79 4.44
CA ASN A 13 -2.79 -3.59 5.89
C ASN A 13 -1.32 -3.53 6.38
N LEU A 14 -0.42 -4.25 5.70
CA LEU A 14 1.02 -4.19 5.99
C LEU A 14 1.57 -2.80 5.65
N SER A 15 1.26 -2.28 4.47
CA SER A 15 1.71 -0.96 4.02
C SER A 15 1.28 0.13 5.00
N VAL A 16 0.03 0.09 5.46
CA VAL A 16 -0.51 1.02 6.47
C VAL A 16 0.19 0.86 7.81
N LYS A 17 0.40 -0.38 8.28
CA LYS A 17 1.08 -0.64 9.55
C LYS A 17 2.53 -0.13 9.55
N LEU A 18 3.25 -0.29 8.46
CA LEU A 18 4.60 0.25 8.29
C LEU A 18 4.61 1.78 8.33
N ALA A 19 3.61 2.44 7.74
CA ALA A 19 3.48 3.90 7.80
C ALA A 19 3.18 4.40 9.21
N VAL A 20 2.19 3.80 9.89
CA VAL A 20 1.80 4.17 11.27
C VAL A 20 2.96 3.98 12.24
N ASN A 21 3.75 2.93 12.07
CA ASN A 21 4.93 2.67 12.89
C ASN A 21 6.20 3.39 12.39
N HIS A 22 6.06 4.36 11.49
CA HIS A 22 7.13 5.23 10.98
C HIS A 22 8.30 4.54 10.26
N PHE A 23 8.14 3.31 9.77
CA PHE A 23 9.22 2.59 9.09
C PHE A 23 9.72 3.31 7.85
N TYR A 24 8.82 3.86 7.02
CA TYR A 24 9.21 4.60 5.82
C TYR A 24 9.94 5.90 6.15
N PHE A 25 9.46 6.63 7.17
CA PHE A 25 10.09 7.86 7.63
C PHE A 25 11.50 7.61 8.17
N ASP A 26 11.66 6.61 9.03
CA ASP A 26 12.95 6.26 9.59
C ASP A 26 13.92 5.79 8.52
N PHE A 27 13.47 4.94 7.60
CA PHE A 27 14.29 4.51 6.48
C PHE A 27 14.69 5.67 5.56
N ALA A 28 13.78 6.60 5.26
CA ALA A 28 14.10 7.78 4.46
C ALA A 28 15.17 8.67 5.13
N ASN A 29 15.17 8.77 6.47
CA ASN A 29 16.22 9.47 7.20
C ASN A 29 17.57 8.74 7.11
N ASP A 30 17.57 7.40 7.20
CA ASP A 30 18.77 6.59 7.04
C ASP A 30 19.33 6.69 5.61
N TYR A 31 18.44 6.68 4.63
CA TYR A 31 18.76 6.83 3.21
C TYR A 31 19.37 8.21 2.92
N PHE A 32 18.78 9.29 3.46
CA PHE A 32 19.29 10.66 3.32
C PHE A 32 20.69 10.85 3.92
N ARG A 33 21.02 10.13 5.01
CA ARG A 33 22.35 10.19 5.59
C ARG A 33 23.43 9.55 4.72
N GLN A 34 23.05 8.62 3.86
CA GLN A 34 23.97 7.84 3.01
C GLN A 34 24.05 8.37 1.58
N HIS A 35 23.02 9.08 1.12
CA HIS A 35 22.93 9.62 -0.22
C HIS A 35 22.88 11.15 -0.16
N PRO A 36 23.90 11.88 -0.65
CA PRO A 36 23.90 13.35 -0.59
C PRO A 36 22.82 14.00 -1.48
N SER A 37 22.40 13.32 -2.54
CA SER A 37 21.39 13.78 -3.48
C SER A 37 20.70 12.60 -4.16
N ILE A 38 19.55 12.89 -4.77
CA ILE A 38 18.74 11.95 -5.56
C ILE A 38 18.28 12.62 -6.86
N ALA A 39 17.69 11.85 -7.77
CA ALA A 39 17.04 12.36 -8.98
C ALA A 39 15.87 13.32 -8.65
N SER A 40 15.32 13.99 -9.67
CA SER A 40 14.16 14.86 -9.49
C SER A 40 12.94 14.07 -8.96
N PRO A 41 12.00 14.72 -8.26
CA PRO A 41 10.81 14.03 -7.76
C PRO A 41 10.04 13.24 -8.84
N SER A 42 9.90 13.83 -10.02
CA SER A 42 9.26 13.22 -11.20
C SER A 42 9.97 11.97 -11.77
N THR A 43 11.26 11.77 -11.49
CA THR A 43 12.04 10.66 -12.08
C THR A 43 12.66 9.73 -11.04
N PHE A 44 12.60 10.09 -9.77
CA PHE A 44 13.15 9.28 -8.69
C PHE A 44 12.47 7.92 -8.60
N ARG A 45 13.31 6.89 -8.48
CA ARG A 45 12.96 5.49 -8.29
C ARG A 45 13.98 4.84 -7.38
N ILE A 46 13.53 3.99 -6.46
CA ILE A 46 14.45 3.14 -5.70
C ILE A 46 14.88 1.94 -6.54
N THR A 47 16.06 1.41 -6.23
CA THR A 47 16.59 0.19 -6.85
C THR A 47 16.06 -1.07 -6.15
N ASP A 48 16.33 -2.24 -6.74
CA ASP A 48 16.06 -3.53 -6.08
C ASP A 48 16.89 -3.67 -4.80
N GLU A 49 18.12 -3.15 -4.81
CA GLU A 49 19.03 -3.14 -3.66
C GLU A 49 18.48 -2.29 -2.51
N ASP A 50 17.94 -1.10 -2.81
CA ASP A 50 17.31 -0.23 -1.82
C ASP A 50 16.09 -0.88 -1.18
N TYR A 51 15.28 -1.57 -1.98
CA TYR A 51 14.12 -2.31 -1.49
C TYR A 51 14.55 -3.48 -0.58
N GLN A 52 15.63 -4.18 -0.94
CA GLN A 52 16.20 -5.23 -0.11
C GLN A 52 16.76 -4.66 1.21
N ALA A 53 17.40 -3.50 1.17
CA ALA A 53 17.87 -2.79 2.37
C ALA A 53 16.70 -2.41 3.28
N PHE A 54 15.60 -1.89 2.72
CA PHE A 54 14.37 -1.62 3.46
C PHE A 54 13.79 -2.90 4.09
N THR A 55 13.75 -4.00 3.33
CA THR A 55 13.27 -5.29 3.84
C THR A 55 14.07 -5.75 5.06
N GLN A 56 15.40 -5.68 5.00
CA GLN A 56 16.26 -6.02 6.14
C GLN A 56 16.06 -5.06 7.32
N PHE A 57 15.91 -3.77 7.05
CA PHE A 57 15.61 -2.76 8.07
C PHE A 57 14.32 -3.08 8.84
N VAL A 58 13.25 -3.45 8.13
CA VAL A 58 11.97 -3.83 8.70
C VAL A 58 12.08 -5.11 9.55
N LEU A 59 12.77 -6.13 9.03
CA LEU A 59 12.99 -7.39 9.74
C LEU A 59 13.79 -7.19 11.03
N ASN A 60 14.86 -6.39 10.99
CA ASN A 60 15.74 -6.14 12.13
C ASN A 60 15.08 -5.31 13.24
N LYS A 61 14.25 -4.32 12.87
CA LYS A 61 13.50 -3.52 13.85
C LYS A 61 12.37 -4.29 14.52
N GLY A 62 11.87 -5.34 13.88
CA GLY A 62 10.74 -6.14 14.37
C GLY A 62 9.43 -5.36 14.29
N VAL A 63 8.67 -5.56 13.22
CA VAL A 63 7.28 -5.06 13.17
C VAL A 63 6.41 -5.97 14.01
N ASP A 64 5.69 -5.40 14.97
CA ASP A 64 4.52 -6.07 15.56
C ASP A 64 3.41 -6.15 14.51
N TYR A 65 3.56 -7.10 13.60
CA TYR A 65 2.65 -7.39 12.49
C TYR A 65 1.68 -8.48 12.91
N ASP A 66 0.82 -8.11 13.85
CA ASP A 66 -0.20 -9.00 14.38
C ASP A 66 -1.41 -9.04 13.40
N LEU A 67 -1.33 -9.96 12.45
CA LEU A 67 -2.37 -10.22 11.46
C LEU A 67 -3.70 -10.54 12.15
N GLN A 68 -4.75 -9.76 11.87
CA GLN A 68 -6.10 -10.07 12.39
C GLN A 68 -6.57 -11.47 11.97
N SER A 69 -6.15 -11.93 10.79
CA SER A 69 -6.37 -13.31 10.34
C SER A 69 -5.74 -14.34 11.28
N ARG A 70 -4.56 -14.08 11.86
CA ARG A 70 -3.93 -14.97 12.85
C ARG A 70 -4.77 -15.08 14.13
N LYS A 71 -5.21 -13.93 14.67
CA LYS A 71 -6.12 -13.91 15.84
C LYS A 71 -7.41 -14.67 15.58
N LEU A 72 -7.95 -14.54 14.37
CA LEU A 72 -9.17 -15.24 13.99
C LEU A 72 -8.92 -16.75 13.84
N MET A 73 -7.76 -17.14 13.31
CA MET A 73 -7.37 -18.55 13.21
C MET A 73 -7.18 -19.19 14.58
N ASP A 74 -6.57 -18.50 15.54
CA ASP A 74 -6.43 -18.99 16.92
C ASP A 74 -7.80 -19.17 17.60
N ARG A 75 -8.72 -18.24 17.37
CA ARG A 75 -10.11 -18.35 17.84
C ARG A 75 -10.83 -19.51 17.18
N PHE A 76 -10.69 -19.66 15.86
CA PHE A 76 -11.31 -20.73 15.10
C PHE A 76 -10.78 -22.10 15.54
N LYS A 77 -9.47 -22.22 15.81
CA LYS A 77 -8.87 -23.42 16.41
C LYS A 77 -9.51 -23.77 17.74
N SER A 78 -9.68 -22.77 18.61
CA SER A 78 -10.28 -22.96 19.94
C SER A 78 -11.73 -23.46 19.83
N MET A 79 -12.50 -22.93 18.87
CA MET A 79 -13.87 -23.39 18.59
C MET A 79 -13.89 -24.84 18.09
N LEU A 80 -13.06 -25.18 17.10
CA LEU A 80 -12.96 -26.54 16.58
C LEU A 80 -12.55 -27.56 17.66
N GLN A 81 -11.70 -27.16 18.60
CA GLN A 81 -11.32 -28.01 19.75
C GLN A 81 -12.48 -28.20 20.73
N GLN A 82 -13.27 -27.16 21.00
CA GLN A 82 -14.47 -27.25 21.84
C GLN A 82 -15.56 -28.11 21.19
N GLU A 83 -15.69 -28.04 19.87
CA GLU A 83 -16.65 -28.82 19.08
C GLU A 83 -16.17 -30.26 18.82
N GLY A 84 -14.91 -30.57 19.14
CA GLY A 84 -14.31 -31.89 18.90
C GLY A 84 -13.99 -32.19 17.44
N LEU A 85 -14.04 -31.19 16.56
CA LEU A 85 -13.83 -31.31 15.11
C LEU A 85 -12.38 -31.05 14.68
N TYR A 86 -11.53 -30.55 15.58
CA TYR A 86 -10.17 -30.13 15.21
C TYR A 86 -9.33 -31.25 14.61
N ASP A 87 -9.43 -32.47 15.13
CA ASP A 87 -8.63 -33.60 14.64
C ASP A 87 -9.01 -34.00 13.21
N GLU A 88 -10.26 -33.77 12.78
CA GLU A 88 -10.74 -34.08 11.42
C GLU A 88 -10.21 -33.10 10.37
N VAL A 89 -9.96 -31.84 10.76
CA VAL A 89 -9.55 -30.75 9.85
C VAL A 89 -8.12 -30.26 10.11
N LYS A 90 -7.37 -31.00 10.94
CA LYS A 90 -6.09 -30.56 11.48
C LYS A 90 -5.09 -30.24 10.39
N ASP A 91 -4.96 -31.11 9.39
CA ASP A 91 -3.94 -30.99 8.35
C ASP A 91 -4.22 -29.78 7.45
N GLU A 92 -5.47 -29.55 7.06
CA GLU A 92 -5.89 -28.36 6.30
C GLU A 92 -5.73 -27.08 7.13
N PHE A 93 -6.11 -27.12 8.41
CA PHE A 93 -5.97 -25.99 9.32
C PHE A 93 -4.50 -25.61 9.48
N GLU A 94 -3.61 -26.57 9.74
CA GLU A 94 -2.18 -26.30 9.91
C GLU A 94 -1.53 -25.81 8.61
N ALA A 95 -1.92 -26.37 7.46
CA ALA A 95 -1.44 -25.90 6.16
C ALA A 95 -1.86 -24.45 5.87
N LEU A 96 -3.12 -24.08 6.14
CA LEU A 96 -3.61 -22.72 5.98
C LEU A 96 -2.94 -21.76 6.97
N ASN A 97 -2.85 -22.17 8.24
CA ASN A 97 -2.19 -21.38 9.29
C ASN A 97 -0.72 -21.12 8.93
N ALA A 98 0.01 -22.11 8.42
CA ALA A 98 1.39 -21.94 7.97
C ALA A 98 1.50 -20.93 6.81
N LYS A 99 0.57 -20.96 5.84
CA LYS A 99 0.53 -20.00 4.73
C LYS A 99 0.20 -18.58 5.19
N LEU A 100 -0.74 -18.43 6.13
CA LEU A 100 -1.09 -17.11 6.70
C LEU A 100 0.02 -16.57 7.60
N ASN A 101 0.78 -17.47 8.23
CA ASN A 101 1.97 -17.16 8.98
C ASN A 101 3.23 -17.12 8.08
N SER A 102 3.05 -17.02 6.76
CA SER A 102 4.20 -16.79 5.87
C SER A 102 5.00 -15.60 6.38
N ASP A 103 6.32 -15.76 6.36
CA ASP A 103 7.27 -14.82 6.92
C ASP A 103 6.96 -13.39 6.42
N LEU A 104 7.15 -12.38 7.27
CA LEU A 104 7.01 -10.97 6.95
C LEU A 104 7.71 -10.62 5.62
N ALA A 105 8.84 -11.27 5.31
CA ALA A 105 9.54 -11.15 4.03
C ALA A 105 8.73 -11.57 2.79
N ALA A 106 7.83 -12.55 2.91
CA ALA A 106 6.91 -12.93 1.84
C ALA A 106 5.84 -11.87 1.63
N HIS A 107 5.25 -11.34 2.71
CA HIS A 107 4.24 -10.28 2.60
C HIS A 107 4.84 -8.96 2.09
N LEU A 108 6.05 -8.59 2.51
CA LEU A 108 6.77 -7.44 1.95
C LEU A 108 6.90 -7.60 0.43
N ARG A 109 7.31 -8.77 -0.07
CA ARG A 109 7.38 -9.05 -1.51
C ARG A 109 6.02 -9.01 -2.21
N LEU A 110 4.97 -9.55 -1.58
CA LEU A 110 3.62 -9.56 -2.14
C LEU A 110 3.09 -8.14 -2.35
N PHE A 111 3.34 -7.24 -1.39
CA PHE A 111 2.87 -5.85 -1.42
C PHE A 111 3.96 -4.88 -1.86
N ARG A 112 4.92 -5.36 -2.66
CA ARG A 112 6.12 -4.61 -3.04
C ARG A 112 5.80 -3.28 -3.70
N GLU A 113 4.81 -3.25 -4.58
CA GLU A 113 4.42 -2.05 -5.33
C GLU A 113 3.97 -0.92 -4.40
N ASP A 114 2.99 -1.18 -3.53
CA ASP A 114 2.52 -0.21 -2.52
C ASP A 114 3.65 0.26 -1.62
N ILE A 115 4.44 -0.69 -1.09
CA ILE A 115 5.54 -0.40 -0.18
C ILE A 115 6.59 0.47 -0.88
N THR A 116 6.88 0.20 -2.15
CA THR A 116 7.82 0.99 -2.96
C THR A 116 7.34 2.43 -3.10
N ARG A 117 6.05 2.64 -3.40
CA ARG A 117 5.47 3.98 -3.49
C ARG A 117 5.60 4.75 -2.18
N PHE A 118 5.38 4.10 -1.04
CA PHE A 118 5.58 4.73 0.28
C PHE A 118 7.05 5.04 0.60
N ILE A 119 7.98 4.13 0.27
CA ILE A 119 9.42 4.36 0.45
C ILE A 119 9.85 5.56 -0.39
N GLU A 120 9.55 5.55 -1.69
CA GLU A 120 9.94 6.60 -2.62
C GLU A 120 9.33 7.95 -2.22
N SER A 121 8.03 8.00 -1.90
CA SER A 121 7.37 9.21 -1.41
C SER A 121 8.04 9.78 -0.16
N SER A 122 8.37 8.92 0.81
CA SER A 122 9.01 9.34 2.07
C SER A 122 10.45 9.84 1.84
N ILE A 123 11.18 9.20 0.92
CA ILE A 123 12.51 9.65 0.51
C ILE A 123 12.40 11.01 -0.19
N VAL A 124 11.55 11.15 -1.21
CA VAL A 124 11.37 12.42 -1.95
C VAL A 124 10.96 13.54 -0.99
N LEU A 125 10.01 13.29 -0.09
CA LEU A 125 9.60 14.23 0.95
C LEU A 125 10.80 14.71 1.78
N ARG A 126 11.75 13.82 2.08
CA ARG A 126 12.93 14.17 2.88
C ARG A 126 13.88 15.15 2.17
N TYR A 127 14.03 15.05 0.85
CA TYR A 127 14.93 15.91 0.05
C TYR A 127 14.26 17.18 -0.47
N TYR A 128 13.01 17.07 -0.90
CA TYR A 128 12.31 18.10 -1.67
C TYR A 128 11.09 18.67 -0.96
N TYR A 129 10.86 18.24 0.29
CA TYR A 129 9.70 18.62 1.10
C TYR A 129 8.38 18.28 0.40
N GLN A 130 7.26 18.79 0.93
CA GLN A 130 5.92 18.50 0.43
C GLN A 130 5.75 18.82 -1.06
N LYS A 131 6.43 19.88 -1.54
CA LYS A 131 6.37 20.25 -2.96
C LYS A 131 6.88 19.12 -3.85
N GLY A 132 8.01 18.51 -3.51
CA GLY A 132 8.53 17.39 -4.29
C GLY A 132 7.70 16.13 -4.10
N GLU A 133 7.22 15.85 -2.89
CA GLU A 133 6.34 14.70 -2.65
C GLU A 133 5.09 14.74 -3.54
N HIS A 134 4.43 15.90 -3.63
CA HIS A 134 3.29 16.08 -4.52
C HIS A 134 3.68 15.90 -6.00
N GLU A 135 4.82 16.42 -6.45
CA GLU A 135 5.29 16.20 -7.82
C GLU A 135 5.52 14.70 -8.11
N TYR A 136 6.07 13.95 -7.15
CA TYR A 136 6.25 12.51 -7.27
C TYR A 136 4.89 11.76 -7.35
N MET A 137 3.93 12.10 -6.49
CA MET A 137 2.62 11.45 -6.44
C MET A 137 1.81 11.65 -7.72
N LEU A 138 1.89 12.84 -8.32
CA LEU A 138 1.11 13.17 -9.53
C LEU A 138 1.55 12.41 -10.78
N ARG A 139 2.76 11.83 -10.78
CA ARG A 139 3.29 11.13 -11.97
C ARG A 139 2.44 9.91 -12.36
N ASP A 140 1.98 9.16 -11.37
CA ASP A 140 1.27 7.89 -11.56
C ASP A 140 -0.20 8.00 -11.03
N ASP A 141 -0.74 9.23 -10.96
CA ASP A 141 -2.08 9.51 -10.42
C ASP A 141 -3.17 9.22 -11.47
N SER A 142 -3.93 8.16 -11.23
CA SER A 142 -5.03 7.72 -12.11
C SER A 142 -6.20 8.70 -12.16
N PHE A 143 -6.45 9.47 -11.10
CA PHE A 143 -7.46 10.53 -11.09
C PHE A 143 -7.04 11.70 -11.97
N LEU A 144 -5.77 12.10 -11.87
CA LEU A 144 -5.21 13.14 -12.74
C LEU A 144 -5.25 12.71 -14.21
N GLU A 145 -4.83 11.47 -14.51
CA GLU A 145 -4.87 10.93 -15.87
C GLU A 145 -6.30 10.95 -16.42
N LYS A 146 -7.27 10.48 -15.62
CA LYS A 146 -8.67 10.47 -16.04
C LYS A 146 -9.26 11.87 -16.21
N ALA A 147 -8.89 12.81 -15.33
CA ALA A 147 -9.31 14.20 -15.45
C ALA A 147 -8.80 14.82 -16.75
N ILE A 148 -7.53 14.57 -17.11
CA ILE A 148 -6.96 15.04 -18.37
C ILE A 148 -7.69 14.41 -19.57
N GLU A 149 -7.91 13.08 -19.56
CA GLU A 149 -8.66 12.39 -20.63
C GLU A 149 -10.05 12.99 -20.83
N LEU A 150 -10.77 13.21 -19.72
CA LEU A 150 -12.13 13.73 -19.75
C LEU A 150 -12.16 15.17 -20.29
N LEU A 151 -11.30 16.05 -19.77
CA LEU A 151 -11.26 17.46 -20.17
C LEU A 151 -10.86 17.64 -21.65
N GLN A 152 -10.07 16.73 -22.20
CA GLN A 152 -9.70 16.75 -23.62
C GLN A 152 -10.81 16.22 -24.53
N ASN A 153 -11.75 15.44 -24.00
CA ASN A 153 -12.87 14.88 -24.76
C ASN A 153 -14.15 15.69 -24.55
N LYS A 154 -14.37 16.69 -25.41
CA LYS A 154 -15.57 17.54 -25.37
C LYS A 154 -16.89 16.76 -25.44
N GLU A 155 -16.93 15.64 -26.16
CA GLU A 155 -18.14 14.81 -26.29
C GLU A 155 -18.50 14.11 -24.98
N LYS A 156 -17.51 13.72 -24.17
CA LYS A 156 -17.72 13.15 -22.82
C LYS A 156 -17.91 14.23 -21.76
N TYR A 157 -17.23 15.37 -21.90
CA TYR A 157 -17.21 16.43 -20.89
C TYR A 157 -18.47 17.31 -20.91
N LEU A 158 -18.93 17.75 -22.08
CA LEU A 158 -20.08 18.66 -22.19
C LEU A 158 -21.37 18.07 -21.59
N PRO A 159 -21.69 16.77 -21.77
CA PRO A 159 -22.86 16.16 -21.12
C PRO A 159 -22.82 16.20 -19.59
N ILE A 160 -21.63 16.15 -18.98
CA ILE A 160 -21.46 16.22 -17.52
C ILE A 160 -21.74 17.64 -17.00
N LEU A 161 -21.43 18.67 -17.80
CA LEU A 161 -21.70 20.06 -17.44
C LEU A 161 -23.13 20.52 -17.71
N SER A 162 -23.88 19.79 -18.54
CA SER A 162 -25.29 20.09 -18.80
C SER A 162 -26.15 19.62 -17.63
N VAL A 163 -27.04 20.50 -17.17
CA VAL A 163 -28.05 20.15 -16.16
C VAL A 163 -29.01 19.12 -16.76
N ASP A 164 -29.00 17.90 -16.22
CA ASP A 164 -30.02 16.92 -16.53
C ASP A 164 -31.26 17.19 -15.65
N ASN A 165 -32.31 17.78 -16.24
CA ASN A 165 -33.58 18.10 -15.58
C ASN A 165 -34.42 16.85 -15.23
N GLN A 166 -33.80 15.74 -14.80
CA GLN A 166 -34.47 14.44 -14.63
C GLN A 166 -34.33 13.80 -13.23
N GLN A 167 -34.07 14.57 -12.18
CA GLN A 167 -34.28 14.09 -10.80
C GLN A 167 -35.02 15.12 -9.95
N ASP A 168 -36.28 15.36 -10.31
CA ASP A 168 -37.32 15.84 -9.39
C ASP A 168 -38.63 15.13 -9.77
N LYS A 169 -38.86 13.93 -9.23
CA LYS A 169 -40.17 13.30 -9.03
C LYS A 169 -40.10 12.20 -7.98
#